data_AF-A0AAU2UHR0-F1
#
_entry.id   AF-A0AAU2UHR0-F1
#
_cell.length_a   1.000
_cell.length_b   1.000
_cell.length_c   1.000
_cell.angle_alpha   90.00
_cell.angle_beta   90.00
_cell.angle_gamma   90.00
#
_symmetry.space_group_name_H-M   'P 1'
#
loop_
_entity.id
_entity.type
_entity.pdbx_description
1 polymer ?
#
loop_
_entity_poly.entity_id
_entity_poly.type
_entity_poly.pdbx_seq_one_letter_code
_entity_poly.pdbx_strand_id
1 'polypeptide(L)'
;MNEVLDRLADALARQRGFAADAGHELRTPLAALKAELELAGQPGRTREELVAAVAAAAADTDRLIRLSEDLLLSRTDEGRPVVRPEPLVPA
;
A
#
# COMPACT_ATOMS: atom_id res chain seq x y z
N MET A 1 -24.20 -14.08 22.70
CA MET A 1 -23.22 -13.17 22.09
C MET A 1 -23.59 -13.05 20.61
N ASN A 2 -23.57 -11.84 20.04
CA ASN A 2 -24.18 -11.60 18.73
C ASN A 2 -23.12 -11.75 17.63
N GLU A 3 -22.94 -12.99 17.18
CA GLU A 3 -21.87 -13.45 16.28
C GLU A 3 -21.75 -12.63 14.98
N VAL A 4 -22.85 -12.05 14.49
CA VAL A 4 -22.86 -11.18 13.30
C VAL A 4 -22.22 -9.82 13.58
N LEU A 5 -22.47 -9.24 14.76
CA LEU A 5 -21.87 -7.96 15.16
C LEU A 5 -20.37 -8.13 15.39
N ASP A 6 -19.94 -9.25 15.96
CA ASP A 6 -18.53 -9.55 16.19
C ASP A 6 -17.78 -9.70 14.86
N ARG A 7 -18.32 -10.45 13.90
CA ARG A 7 -17.74 -10.58 12.55
C ARG A 7 -17.62 -9.24 11.81
N LEU A 8 -18.60 -8.34 11.98
CA LEU A 8 -18.56 -7.00 11.39
C LEU A 8 -17.48 -6.14 12.05
N ALA A 9 -17.38 -6.16 13.38
CA ALA A 9 -16.37 -5.42 14.12
C ALA A 9 -14.95 -5.86 13.72
N ASP A 10 -14.74 -7.18 13.59
CA ASP A 10 -13.47 -7.75 13.15
C ASP A 10 -13.11 -7.34 11.72
N ALA A 11 -14.09 -7.34 10.80
CA ALA A 11 -13.88 -6.90 9.42
C ALA A 11 -13.49 -5.41 9.34
N LEU A 12 -14.15 -4.56 10.13
CA LEU A 12 -13.82 -3.13 10.21
C LEU A 12 -12.43 -2.89 10.83
N ALA A 13 -12.05 -3.67 11.84
CA ALA A 13 -10.73 -3.58 12.45
C ALA A 13 -9.62 -3.93 11.44
N ARG A 14 -9.79 -5.02 10.67
CA ARG A 14 -8.86 -5.40 9.59
C ARG A 14 -8.74 -4.32 8.53
N GLN A 15 -9.87 -3.79 8.05
CA GLN A 15 -9.88 -2.72 7.05
C GLN A 15 -9.11 -1.46 7.53
N ARG A 16 -9.24 -1.10 8.81
CA ARG A 16 -8.50 0.02 9.40
C ARG A 16 -7.01 -0.25 9.51
N GLY A 17 -6.62 -1.46 9.91
CA GLY A 17 -5.23 -1.90 9.96
C GLY A 17 -4.59 -1.82 8.57
N PHE A 18 -5.22 -2.46 7.58
CA PHE A 18 -4.78 -2.41 6.18
C PHE A 18 -4.60 -0.97 5.67
N ALA A 19 -5.57 -0.09 5.94
CA ALA A 19 -5.48 1.31 5.51
C ALA A 19 -4.33 2.08 6.19
N ALA A 20 -4.04 1.77 7.46
CA ALA A 20 -2.91 2.37 8.18
C ALA A 20 -1.58 1.89 7.59
N ASP A 21 -1.44 0.58 7.36
CA ASP A 21 -0.22 -0.02 6.81
C ASP A 21 0.04 0.49 5.38
N ALA A 22 -0.97 0.47 4.52
CA ALA A 22 -0.91 1.06 3.17
C ALA A 22 -0.47 2.54 3.20
N GLY A 23 -1.04 3.32 4.12
CA GLY A 23 -0.69 4.73 4.28
C GLY A 23 0.74 4.94 4.75
N HIS A 24 1.29 4.05 5.57
CA HIS A 24 2.69 4.10 5.98
C HIS A 24 3.64 3.73 4.83
N GLU A 25 3.34 2.64 4.11
CA GLU A 25 4.15 2.18 2.98
C GLU A 25 4.19 3.20 1.84
N LEU A 26 3.10 3.93 1.57
CA LEU A 26 3.08 4.96 0.52
C LEU A 26 3.79 6.27 0.94
N ARG A 27 3.77 6.63 2.23
CA ARG A 27 4.34 7.90 2.70
C ARG A 27 5.84 8.02 2.45
N THR A 28 6.59 6.94 2.68
CA THR A 28 8.05 6.91 2.53
C THR A 28 8.50 7.20 1.09
N PRO A 29 8.06 6.42 0.06
CA PRO A 29 8.42 6.69 -1.33
C PRO A 29 7.88 8.04 -1.84
N LEU A 30 6.70 8.48 -1.40
CA LEU A 30 6.21 9.83 -1.75
C LEU A 30 7.07 10.95 -1.16
N ALA A 31 7.57 10.78 0.07
CA ALA A 31 8.48 11.75 0.67
C ALA A 31 9.82 11.81 -0.05
N ALA A 32 10.35 10.66 -0.49
CA ALA A 32 11.56 10.58 -1.30
C ALA A 32 11.38 11.29 -2.66
N LEU A 33 10.32 10.93 -3.41
CA LEU A 33 9.99 11.56 -4.69
C LEU A 33 9.85 13.09 -4.56
N LYS A 34 9.18 13.55 -3.49
CA LYS A 34 9.06 14.99 -3.21
C LYS A 34 10.43 15.65 -3.02
N ALA A 35 11.31 15.05 -2.22
CA ALA A 35 12.65 15.59 -1.98
C ALA A 35 13.49 15.65 -3.27
N GLU A 36 13.40 14.63 -4.12
CA GLU A 36 14.08 14.62 -5.42
C GLU A 36 13.59 15.74 -6.34
N LEU A 37 12.27 15.96 -6.41
CA LEU A 37 11.68 17.04 -7.20
C LEU A 37 12.06 18.43 -6.65
N GLU A 38 12.13 18.58 -5.32
CA GLU A 38 12.61 19.82 -4.68
C GLU A 38 14.07 20.12 -5.02
N LEU A 39 14.93 19.08 -5.07
CA LEU A 39 16.34 19.21 -5.47
C LEU A 39 16.48 19.54 -6.97
N ALA A 40 15.64 18.95 -7.82
CA ALA A 40 15.61 19.24 -9.25
C ALA A 40 15.14 20.67 -9.55
N GLY A 41 14.25 21.22 -8.71
CA GLY A 41 13.77 22.60 -8.81
C GLY A 41 14.77 23.67 -8.38
N GLN A 42 15.92 23.30 -7.80
CA GLN A 42 16.94 24.27 -7.39
C GLN A 42 17.61 24.94 -8.61
N PRO A 43 17.92 26.24 -8.52
CA PRO A 43 18.63 26.95 -9.58
C PRO A 43 20.04 26.38 -9.80
N GLY A 44 20.56 26.57 -11.01
CA GLY A 44 21.94 26.16 -11.36
C GLY A 44 22.06 24.73 -11.90
N ARG A 45 20.95 24.02 -12.12
CA ARG A 45 20.95 22.71 -12.78
C ARG A 45 21.06 22.82 -14.29
N THR A 46 21.88 21.95 -14.86
CA THR A 46 22.02 21.74 -16.30
C THR A 46 20.81 21.02 -16.87
N ARG A 47 20.63 21.10 -18.20
CA ARG A 47 19.59 20.35 -18.90
C ARG A 47 19.74 18.84 -18.68
N GLU A 48 20.96 18.32 -18.71
CA GLU A 48 21.20 16.88 -18.51
C GLU A 48 20.81 16.44 -17.10
N GLU A 49 21.15 17.20 -16.07
CA GLU A 49 20.72 16.91 -14.68
C GLU A 49 19.20 16.90 -14.54
N LEU A 50 18.50 17.86 -15.16
CA LEU A 50 17.04 17.92 -15.13
C LEU A 50 16.39 16.74 -15.86
N VAL A 51 16.92 16.35 -17.02
CA VAL A 51 16.44 15.17 -17.75
C VAL A 51 16.64 13.90 -16.93
N ALA A 52 17.79 13.76 -16.27
CA ALA A 52 18.06 12.63 -15.39
C ALA A 52 17.11 12.61 -14.18
N ALA A 53 16.85 13.75 -13.55
CA ALA A 53 15.91 13.87 -12.44
C ALA A 53 14.47 13.51 -12.84
N VAL A 54 14.02 13.94 -14.01
CA VAL A 54 12.70 13.57 -14.55
C VAL A 54 12.62 12.05 -14.81
N ALA A 55 13.66 11.45 -15.36
CA ALA A 55 13.70 10.00 -15.59
C ALA A 55 13.66 9.20 -14.27
N ALA A 56 14.39 9.66 -13.24
CA ALA A 56 14.35 9.06 -11.91
C ALA A 56 12.95 9.17 -11.28
N ALA A 57 12.36 10.37 -11.29
CA ALA A 57 11.01 10.61 -10.78
C ALA A 57 9.94 9.77 -11.49
N ALA A 58 10.08 9.54 -12.80
CA ALA A 58 9.19 8.67 -13.56
C ALA A 58 9.31 7.21 -13.08
N ALA A 59 10.53 6.70 -12.91
CA ALA A 59 10.76 5.33 -12.42
C ALA A 59 10.22 5.12 -10.99
N ASP A 60 10.33 6.12 -10.13
CA ASP A 60 9.78 6.09 -8.77
C ASP A 60 8.25 6.15 -8.77
N THR A 61 7.67 6.92 -9.69
CA THR A 61 6.22 6.94 -9.91
C THR A 61 5.72 5.56 -10.36
N ASP A 62 6.43 4.88 -11.25
CA ASP A 62 6.08 3.50 -11.66
C ASP A 62 6.17 2.52 -10.48
N ARG A 63 7.14 2.68 -9.57
CA ARG A 63 7.21 1.89 -8.33
C ARG A 63 6.01 2.14 -7.42
N LEU A 64 5.61 3.40 -7.26
CA LEU A 64 4.44 3.80 -6.48
C LEU A 64 3.14 3.23 -7.07
N ILE A 65 3.01 3.23 -8.39
CA ILE A 65 1.85 2.62 -9.09
C ILE A 65 1.77 1.13 -8.75
N ARG A 66 2.87 0.38 -8.91
CA ARG A 66 2.90 -1.05 -8.58
C ARG A 66 2.58 -1.32 -7.11
N LEU A 67 3.13 -0.54 -6.19
CA LEU A 67 2.81 -0.65 -4.77
C LEU A 67 1.31 -0.41 -4.53
N SER A 68 0.71 0.58 -5.19
CA SER A 68 -0.73 0.82 -5.10
C SER A 68 -1.54 -0.36 -5.65
N GLU A 69 -1.11 -0.99 -6.74
CA GLU A 69 -1.76 -2.17 -7.30
C GLU A 69 -1.66 -3.36 -6.33
N ASP A 70 -0.49 -3.62 -5.75
CA ASP A 70 -0.26 -4.69 -4.76
C ASP A 70 -1.12 -4.50 -3.49
N LEU A 71 -1.28 -3.25 -3.05
CA LEU A 71 -2.17 -2.90 -1.96
C LEU A 71 -3.64 -3.19 -2.31
N LEU A 72 -4.09 -2.85 -3.52
CA LEU A 72 -5.45 -3.13 -3.96
C LEU A 72 -5.73 -4.64 -4.05
N LEU A 73 -4.74 -5.44 -4.45
CA LEU A 73 -4.83 -6.90 -4.50
C LEU A 73 -4.87 -7.52 -3.10
N SER A 74 -3.96 -7.12 -2.19
CA SER A 74 -3.89 -7.68 -0.83
C SER A 74 -5.18 -7.43 -0.02
N ARG A 75 -5.85 -6.29 -0.21
CA ARG A 75 -7.18 -6.03 0.37
C ARG A 75 -8.22 -7.12 0.04
N THR A 76 -8.12 -7.76 -1.13
CA THR A 76 -9.08 -8.81 -1.54
C THR A 76 -8.80 -10.16 -0.89
N ASP A 77 -7.54 -10.42 -0.52
CA ASP A 77 -7.11 -11.68 0.11
C ASP A 77 -7.37 -11.72 1.62
N GLU A 78 -7.38 -10.58 2.30
CA GLU A 78 -7.70 -10.45 3.75
C GLU A 78 -9.13 -10.88 4.14
N GLY A 79 -9.99 -11.14 3.14
CA GLY A 79 -11.40 -11.51 3.31
C GLY A 79 -11.69 -13.01 3.39
N ARG A 80 -10.71 -13.91 3.23
CA ARG A 80 -10.96 -15.36 3.26
C ARG A 80 -10.94 -15.89 4.70
N PRO A 81 -12.08 -16.25 5.31
CA PRO A 81 -12.06 -17.00 6.55
C PRO A 81 -11.37 -18.34 6.31
N VAL A 82 -10.32 -18.62 7.08
CA VAL A 82 -9.72 -19.95 7.16
C VAL A 82 -10.75 -20.86 7.81
N VAL A 83 -11.56 -21.52 7.00
CA VAL A 83 -12.47 -22.56 7.46
C VAL A 83 -11.59 -23.74 7.88
N ARG A 84 -11.37 -23.90 9.19
CA ARG A 84 -10.79 -25.14 9.70
C ARG A 84 -11.87 -26.21 9.59
N PRO A 85 -11.68 -27.29 8.80
CA PRO A 85 -12.62 -28.39 8.83
C PRO A 85 -12.57 -29.00 10.23
N GLU A 86 -13.65 -28.85 10.99
CA GLU A 86 -13.83 -29.55 12.25
C GLU A 86 -13.97 -31.04 11.93
N PRO A 87 -13.19 -31.95 12.55
CA PRO A 87 -13.30 -33.37 12.26
C PRO A 87 -14.70 -33.85 12.63
N LEU A 88 -15.46 -34.28 11.63
CA LEU A 88 -16.69 -35.05 11.84
C LEU A 88 -16.32 -36.34 12.57
N VAL A 89 -16.60 -36.38 13.87
CA VAL A 89 -16.51 -37.62 14.66
C VAL A 89 -17.78 -38.42 14.36
N PRO A 90 -17.69 -39.59 13.70
CA PRO A 90 -18.88 -40.42 13.47
C PRO A 90 -19.32 -41.07 14.78
N ALA A 91 -20.63 -41.13 14.97
CA ALA A 91 -21.32 -41.76 16.11
C ALA A 91 -21.29 -43.29 16.05
#